data_AF-A0A1G9I6J2-F1
#
_entry.id   AF-A0A1G9I6J2-F1
#
_cell.length_a   1.000
_cell.length_b   1.000
_cell.length_c   1.000
_cell.angle_alpha   90.00
_cell.angle_beta   90.00
_cell.angle_gamma   90.00
#
_symmetry.space_group_name_H-M   'P 1'
#
loop_
_entity.id
_entity.type
_entity.pdbx_description
1 polymer ?
#
loop_
_entity_poly.entity_id
_entity_poly.type
_entity_poly.pdbx_seq_one_letter_code
_entity_poly.pdbx_strand_id
1 'polypeptide(L)' 'MTTYKTATVFNINAQGIRVTFAGETTPTLKRYKRLSSYSPTVGDRVLMVEVSGTYIILGKIE' A
#
# COMPACT_ATOMS: atom_id res chain seq x y z
N MET A 1 2.42 0.63 -19.47
CA MET A 1 2.65 1.83 -18.63
C MET A 1 2.59 1.38 -17.19
N THR A 2 3.58 1.73 -16.39
CA THR A 2 3.60 1.38 -14.96
C THR A 2 2.93 2.51 -14.18
N THR A 3 1.82 2.22 -13.52
CA THR A 3 1.07 3.20 -12.73
C THR A 3 1.61 3.23 -11.31
N TYR A 4 1.90 4.43 -10.79
CA TYR A 4 2.26 4.64 -9.39
C TYR A 4 1.13 5.35 -8.66
N LYS A 5 0.83 4.91 -7.44
CA LYS A 5 -0.13 5.57 -6.56
C LYS A 5 0.44 5.69 -5.15
N THR A 6 0.06 6.75 -4.46
CA THR A 6 0.33 6.89 -3.02
C THR A 6 -0.86 6.38 -2.22
N ALA A 7 -0.60 5.74 -1.10
CA ALA A 7 -1.64 5.28 -0.18
C ALA A 7 -1.16 5.40 1.27
N THR A 8 -2.09 5.46 2.21
CA THR A 8 -1.79 5.46 3.66
C THR A 8 -2.09 4.09 4.23
N VAL A 9 -1.18 3.53 5.01
CA VAL A 9 -1.38 2.22 5.64
C VAL A 9 -2.46 2.33 6.70
N PHE A 10 -3.55 1.58 6.51
CA PHE A 10 -4.69 1.58 7.43
C PHE A 10 -4.61 0.43 8.44
N ASN A 11 -4.24 -0.78 7.97
CA ASN A 11 -4.14 -1.95 8.85
C ASN A 11 -3.12 -2.95 8.32
N ILE A 12 -2.40 -3.58 9.24
CA ILE A 12 -1.41 -4.61 8.94
C ILE A 12 -1.79 -5.87 9.70
N ASN A 13 -1.88 -7.00 8.99
CA ASN A 13 -2.15 -8.31 9.58
C ASN A 13 -1.34 -9.40 8.84
N ALA A 14 -1.37 -10.62 9.38
CA ALA A 14 -0.66 -11.76 8.79
C ALA A 14 -1.06 -12.08 7.33
N GLN A 15 -2.23 -11.61 6.89
CA GLN A 15 -2.75 -11.84 5.54
C GLN A 15 -2.36 -10.72 4.55
N GLY A 16 -1.75 -9.62 5.01
CA GLY A 16 -1.27 -8.52 4.18
C GLY A 16 -1.62 -7.15 4.75
N ILE A 17 -1.49 -6.13 3.90
CA ILE A 17 -1.65 -4.73 4.30
C ILE A 17 -2.86 -4.12 3.61
N ARG A 18 -3.72 -3.47 4.39
CA ARG A 18 -4.78 -2.62 3.88
C ARG A 18 -4.30 -1.18 3.87
N VAL A 19 -4.63 -0.49 2.79
CA VAL A 19 -4.26 0.90 2.59
C VAL A 19 -5.49 1.73 2.23
N THR A 20 -5.39 3.03 2.36
CA THR A 20 -6.34 4.01 1.84
C THR A 20 -5.63 4.76 0.72
N PHE A 21 -6.11 4.67 -0.52
CA PHE A 21 -5.46 5.41 -1.61
C PHE A 21 -5.60 6.91 -1.41
N ALA A 22 -4.61 7.67 -1.88
CA ALA A 22 -4.68 9.12 -1.83
C ALA A 22 -5.87 9.63 -2.66
N GLY A 23 -6.75 10.40 -2.02
CA GLY A 23 -8.02 10.86 -2.60
C GLY A 23 -9.23 10.00 -2.21
N GLU A 24 -9.02 8.83 -1.59
CA GLU A 24 -10.08 8.03 -0.99
C GLU A 24 -10.16 8.29 0.52
N THR A 25 -11.37 8.34 1.06
CA THR A 25 -11.61 8.42 2.52
C THR A 25 -11.77 7.04 3.14
N THR A 26 -12.15 6.05 2.33
CA THR A 26 -12.47 4.69 2.79
C THR A 26 -11.29 3.76 2.52
N PRO A 27 -10.78 3.03 3.53
CA PRO A 27 -9.71 2.06 3.32
C PRO A 27 -10.17 0.91 2.42
N THR A 28 -9.25 0.40 1.62
CA THR A 28 -9.54 -0.70 0.71
C THR A 28 -9.85 -1.99 1.48
N LEU A 29 -10.79 -2.79 0.97
CA LEU A 29 -11.00 -4.16 1.48
C LEU A 29 -9.90 -5.12 1.02
N LYS A 30 -9.30 -4.85 -0.14
CA LYS A 30 -8.20 -5.62 -0.75
C LYS A 30 -6.94 -5.52 0.12
N ARG A 31 -6.14 -6.57 0.11
CA ARG A 31 -4.86 -6.62 0.80
C ARG A 31 -3.73 -6.64 -0.21
N TYR A 32 -2.70 -5.86 0.07
CA TYR A 32 -1.55 -5.69 -0.79
C TYR A 32 -0.31 -6.30 -0.14
N LYS A 33 0.56 -6.82 -1.00
CA LYS A 33 1.89 -7.30 -0.60
C LYS A 33 2.86 -6.12 -0.56
N ARG A 34 3.91 -6.31 0.21
CA ARG A 34 5.04 -5.38 0.34
C ARG A 34 6.32 -6.03 -0.16
N LEU A 35 7.34 -5.22 -0.43
CA LEU A 35 8.70 -5.72 -0.54
C LEU A 35 9.14 -6.36 0.78
N SER A 36 9.92 -7.44 0.69
CA SER A 36 10.43 -8.17 1.86
C SER A 36 11.27 -7.28 2.78
N SER A 37 12.02 -6.34 2.19
CA SER A 37 12.90 -5.38 2.86
C SER A 37 12.19 -4.25 3.59
N TYR A 38 10.89 -4.02 3.35
CA TYR A 38 10.16 -2.93 3.96
C TYR A 38 9.26 -3.44 5.09
N SER A 39 9.25 -2.76 6.24
CA SER A 39 8.34 -3.05 7.36
C SER A 39 7.41 -1.85 7.58
N PRO A 40 6.20 -1.85 7.02
CA PRO A 40 5.28 -0.74 7.15
C PRO A 40 4.74 -0.61 8.57
N THR A 41 4.38 0.61 8.94
CA THR A 41 3.63 0.93 10.15
C THR A 41 2.26 1.48 9.78
N VAL A 42 1.24 1.25 10.64
CA VAL A 42 -0.07 1.88 10.46
C VAL A 42 0.08 3.41 10.53
N GLY A 43 -0.50 4.12 9.56
CA GLY A 43 -0.36 5.56 9.39
C GLY A 43 0.74 5.99 8.40
N ASP A 44 1.63 5.08 7.97
CA ASP A 44 2.66 5.42 6.99
C ASP A 44 2.05 5.77 5.64
N ARG A 45 2.54 6.85 5.02
CA ARG A 45 2.30 7.14 3.61
C ARG A 45 3.28 6.31 2.79
N VAL A 46 2.77 5.51 1.86
CA VAL A 46 3.56 4.56 1.07
C VAL A 46 3.39 4.78 -0.43
N LEU A 47 4.45 4.48 -1.19
CA LEU A 47 4.41 4.39 -2.64
C LEU A 47 4.02 2.98 -3.06
N MET A 48 3.07 2.90 -3.98
CA MET A 48 2.61 1.65 -4.55
C MET A 48 2.77 1.66 -6.06
N VAL A 49 3.14 0.51 -6.60
CA VAL A 49 3.27 0.29 -8.05
C VAL A 49 2.28 -0.77 -8.52
N GLU A 50 1.65 -0.52 -9.65
CA GLU A 50 0.80 -1.51 -10.31
C GLU A 50 1.65 -2.55 -11.04
N VAL A 51 1.44 -3.82 -10.69
CA VAL A 51 2.04 -5.00 -11.31
C VAL A 51 0.91 -5.97 -11.65
N SER A 52 0.68 -6.20 -12.95
CA SER A 52 -0.31 -7.16 -13.45
C SER A 52 -1.71 -7.00 -12.84
N GLY A 53 -2.22 -5.76 -12.72
CA GLY A 53 -3.56 -5.47 -12.21
C GLY A 53 -3.71 -5.52 -10.68
N THR A 54 -2.60 -5.64 -9.94
CA THR A 54 -2.57 -5.45 -8.49
C THR A 54 -1.50 -4.45 -8.09
N TYR A 55 -1.60 -3.89 -6.88
CA TYR A 55 -0.58 -2.98 -6.36
C TYR A 55 0.38 -3.71 -5.42
N ILE A 56 1.65 -3.30 -5.43
CA ILE A 56 2.69 -3.73 -4.50
C ILE A 56 3.24 -2.50 -3.80
N ILE A 57 3.38 -2.60 -2.48
CA ILE A 57 3.96 -1.53 -1.65
C ILE A 57 5.48 -1.58 -1.79
N LEU A 58 6.06 -0.50 -2.31
CA LEU A 58 7.50 -0.36 -2.51
C LEU A 58 8.21 0.16 -1.25
N GLY A 59 7.60 1.10 -0.54
CA GLY A 59 8.21 1.71 0.64
C GLY A 59 7.42 2.90 1.16
N LYS A 60 7.87 3.43 2.31
CA LYS A 60 7.38 4.69 2.89
C LYS A 60 7.86 5.88 2.07
N ILE A 61 7.06 6.93 2.03
CA ILE A 61 7.43 8.26 1.57
C ILE A 61 7.39 9.18 2.81
N GLU A 62 8.48 9.89 3.07
CA GLU A 62 8.54 10.95 4.08
C GLU A 62 8.33 12.33 3.46
#